data_AF-A0A1G8VQN0-F1
#
_entry.id   AF-A0A1G8VQN0-F1
#
_cell.length_a   1.000
_cell.length_b   1.000
_cell.length_c   1.000
_cell.angle_alpha   90.00
_cell.angle_beta   90.00
_cell.angle_gamma   90.00
#
_symmetry.space_group_name_H-M   'P 1'
#
loop_
_entity.id
_entity.type
_entity.pdbx_description
1 polymer ?
#
loop_
_entity_poly.entity_id
_entity_poly.type
_entity_poly.pdbx_seq_one_letter_code
_entity_poly.pdbx_strand_id
1 'polypeptide(L)'
;MATGIEKDNQLGYFIEDLWAQGFRLSDKDVRFVYLGKNSTAAPEWKVIKALKVTLQFQLHFDGSFFLSVLELLAKDSVKNRKMANAVLKEKGFAIEKK
;
A
#
# COMPACT_ATOMS: atom_id res chain seq x y z
N MET A 1 -9.26 -29.06 -10.64
CA MET A 1 -10.05 -28.13 -9.80
C MET A 1 -9.17 -26.92 -9.53
N ALA A 2 -9.30 -25.86 -10.33
CA ALA A 2 -8.58 -24.61 -10.10
C ALA A 2 -9.35 -23.83 -9.05
N THR A 3 -8.92 -23.93 -7.79
CA THR A 3 -9.40 -23.05 -6.72
C THR A 3 -9.09 -21.61 -7.11
N GLY A 4 -10.11 -20.77 -7.20
CA GLY A 4 -9.95 -19.34 -7.43
C GLY A 4 -9.04 -18.74 -6.38
N ILE A 5 -7.77 -18.55 -6.73
CA ILE A 5 -6.78 -17.93 -5.87
C ILE A 5 -7.17 -16.46 -5.74
N GLU A 6 -7.26 -16.00 -4.51
CA GLU A 6 -7.60 -14.65 -4.07
C GLU A 6 -6.77 -13.58 -4.80
N LYS A 7 -7.25 -13.13 -5.97
CA LYS A 7 -6.59 -12.07 -6.77
C LYS A 7 -6.42 -10.75 -6.00
N ASP A 8 -7.22 -10.52 -4.96
CA ASP A 8 -7.33 -9.24 -4.25
C ASP A 8 -6.15 -8.89 -3.32
N ASN A 9 -5.20 -9.80 -3.10
CA ASN A 9 -4.12 -9.62 -2.13
C ASN A 9 -2.69 -9.66 -2.72
N GLN A 10 -2.55 -9.88 -4.03
CA GLN A 10 -1.23 -9.96 -4.65
C GLN A 10 -0.74 -8.59 -5.12
N LEU A 11 0.38 -8.14 -4.56
CA LEU A 11 0.97 -6.82 -4.81
C LEU A 11 1.26 -6.57 -6.30
N GLY A 12 1.72 -7.59 -7.03
CA GLY A 12 2.00 -7.49 -8.47
C GLY A 12 0.76 -7.12 -9.27
N TYR A 13 -0.34 -7.88 -9.12
CA TYR A 13 -1.61 -7.61 -9.80
C TYR A 13 -2.17 -6.23 -9.43
N PHE A 14 -2.02 -5.81 -8.17
CA PHE A 14 -2.45 -4.47 -7.78
C PHE A 14 -1.67 -3.36 -8.51
N ILE A 15 -0.36 -3.54 -8.74
CA ILE A 15 0.45 -2.58 -9.51
C ILE A 15 0.02 -2.56 -10.99
N GLU A 16 -0.32 -3.72 -11.56
CA GLU A 16 -0.88 -3.80 -12.93
C GLU A 16 -2.24 -3.09 -13.03
N ASP A 17 -3.12 -3.26 -12.03
CA ASP A 17 -4.41 -2.55 -11.97
C ASP A 17 -4.25 -1.03 -11.86
N LEU A 18 -3.20 -0.56 -11.15
CA LEU A 18 -2.88 0.87 -11.08
C LEU A 18 -2.48 1.43 -12.45
N TRP A 19 -1.70 0.67 -13.22
CA TRP A 19 -1.33 1.05 -14.58
C TRP A 19 -2.56 1.18 -15.48
N ALA A 20 -3.52 0.25 -15.39
CA ALA A 20 -4.78 0.32 -16.12
C ALA A 20 -5.62 1.57 -15.75
N GLN A 21 -5.46 2.07 -14.52
CA GLN A 21 -6.09 3.30 -14.02
C GLN A 21 -5.30 4.59 -14.33
N GLY A 22 -4.15 4.49 -15.00
CA GLY A 22 -3.32 5.63 -15.36
C GLY A 22 -2.23 6.00 -14.33
N PHE A 23 -2.17 5.32 -13.18
CA PHE A 23 -1.08 5.48 -12.21
C PHE A 23 0.13 4.64 -12.65
N ARG A 24 1.00 5.25 -13.45
CA ARG A 24 2.20 4.59 -13.98
C ARG A 24 3.38 4.72 -13.00
N LEU A 25 3.59 3.69 -12.19
CA LEU A 25 4.84 3.53 -11.45
C LEU A 25 5.95 3.13 -12.42
N SER A 26 7.12 3.78 -12.34
CA SER A 26 8.31 3.37 -13.08
C SER A 26 8.91 2.07 -12.53
N ASP A 27 9.81 1.43 -13.27
CA ASP A 27 10.55 0.25 -12.77
C ASP A 27 11.29 0.54 -11.44
N LYS A 28 11.79 1.77 -11.28
CA LYS A 28 12.45 2.21 -10.04
C LYS A 28 11.46 2.29 -8.88
N ASP A 29 10.27 2.83 -9.12
CA ASP A 29 9.21 2.94 -8.11
C ASP A 29 8.72 1.56 -7.69
N VAL A 30 8.50 0.65 -8.65
CA VAL A 30 8.11 -0.74 -8.37
C VAL A 30 9.18 -1.43 -7.52
N ARG A 31 10.46 -1.30 -7.89
CA ARG A 31 11.57 -1.83 -7.07
C ARG A 31 11.59 -1.22 -5.67
N PHE A 32 11.31 0.08 -5.53
CA PHE A 32 11.23 0.74 -4.23
C PHE A 32 10.09 0.20 -3.37
N VAL A 33 8.92 -0.06 -3.96
CA VAL A 33 7.77 -0.68 -3.25
C VAL A 33 8.15 -2.07 -2.71
N TYR A 34 8.79 -2.91 -3.53
CA TYR A 34 9.26 -4.23 -3.09
C TYR A 34 10.40 -4.16 -2.07
N LEU A 35 11.28 -3.17 -2.18
CA LEU A 35 12.30 -2.91 -1.17
C LEU A 35 11.65 -2.57 0.17
N GLY A 36 10.69 -1.64 0.20
CA GLY A 36 9.94 -1.29 1.41
C GLY A 36 9.22 -2.48 2.03
N LYS A 37 8.55 -3.30 1.20
CA LYS A 37 7.93 -4.57 1.65
C LYS A 37 8.93 -5.44 2.39
N ASN A 38 10.09 -5.69 1.79
CA ASN A 38 11.10 -6.60 2.33
C ASN A 38 11.78 -6.02 3.59
N SER A 39 12.13 -4.73 3.56
CA SER A 39 12.80 -4.04 4.68
C SER A 39 11.92 -3.92 5.92
N THR A 40 10.60 -3.85 5.77
CA THR A 40 9.64 -3.76 6.89
C THR A 40 9.02 -5.11 7.28
N ALA A 41 9.36 -6.18 6.54
CA ALA A 41 8.71 -7.49 6.63
C ALA A 41 7.15 -7.40 6.58
N ALA A 42 6.62 -6.38 5.90
CA ALA A 42 5.20 -6.13 5.89
C ALA A 42 4.47 -7.09 4.92
N PRO A 43 3.34 -7.70 5.32
CA PRO A 43 2.51 -8.47 4.40
C PRO A 43 1.93 -7.58 3.31
N GLU A 44 1.64 -8.17 2.15
CA GLU A 44 1.28 -7.43 0.93
C GLU A 44 0.06 -6.51 1.11
N TRP A 45 -0.93 -6.90 1.91
CA TRP A 45 -2.09 -6.05 2.17
C TRP A 45 -1.73 -4.72 2.84
N LYS A 46 -0.67 -4.67 3.67
CA LYS A 46 -0.18 -3.43 4.29
C LYS A 46 0.57 -2.57 3.26
N VAL A 47 1.36 -3.22 2.39
CA VAL A 47 2.07 -2.56 1.28
C VAL A 47 1.07 -1.93 0.31
N ILE A 48 0.05 -2.67 -0.10
CA ILE A 48 -1.05 -2.20 -0.95
C ILE A 48 -1.76 -1.03 -0.28
N LYS A 49 -2.04 -1.11 1.03
CA LYS A 49 -2.69 -0.02 1.77
C LYS A 49 -1.82 1.24 1.80
N ALA A 50 -0.52 1.11 2.07
CA ALA A 50 0.42 2.23 2.06
C ALA A 50 0.47 2.88 0.67
N LEU A 51 0.60 2.07 -0.39
CA LEU A 51 0.63 2.55 -1.77
C LEU A 51 -0.66 3.28 -2.15
N LYS A 52 -1.84 2.76 -1.78
CA LYS A 52 -3.13 3.44 -1.98
C LYS A 52 -3.16 4.80 -1.30
N VAL A 53 -2.72 4.88 -0.03
CA VAL A 53 -2.68 6.13 0.72
C VAL A 53 -1.72 7.14 0.07
N THR A 54 -0.54 6.70 -0.36
CA THR A 54 0.42 7.55 -1.08
C THR A 54 -0.22 8.15 -2.32
N LEU A 55 -0.80 7.33 -3.20
CA LEU A 55 -1.38 7.81 -4.45
C LEU A 55 -2.59 8.71 -4.22
N GLN A 56 -3.37 8.47 -3.17
CA GLN A 56 -4.51 9.32 -2.83
C GLN A 56 -4.11 10.70 -2.30
N PHE A 57 -3.04 10.80 -1.52
CA PHE A 57 -2.59 12.07 -0.93
C PHE A 57 -1.64 12.85 -1.84
N GLN A 58 -0.74 12.16 -2.53
CA GLN A 58 0.30 12.78 -3.35
C GLN A 58 -0.11 12.90 -4.82
N LEU A 59 -1.11 12.14 -5.29
CA LEU A 59 -1.50 12.02 -6.72
C LEU A 59 -0.41 11.44 -7.62
N HIS A 60 0.72 11.05 -7.06
CA HIS A 60 1.84 10.36 -7.70
C HIS A 60 2.54 9.48 -6.66
N PHE A 61 3.46 8.62 -7.11
CA PHE A 61 4.27 7.85 -6.18
C PHE A 61 5.35 8.74 -5.57
N ASP A 62 5.30 8.91 -4.25
CA ASP A 62 6.37 9.49 -3.45
C ASP A 62 6.94 8.40 -2.53
N GLY A 63 8.19 8.02 -2.76
CA GLY A 63 8.85 6.92 -2.06
C GLY A 63 9.01 7.17 -0.55
N SER A 64 9.33 8.41 -0.16
CA SER A 64 9.52 8.78 1.25
C SER A 64 8.20 8.74 2.02
N PHE A 65 7.14 9.26 1.43
CA PHE A 65 5.78 9.22 1.98
C PHE A 65 5.28 7.78 2.07
N PHE A 66 5.42 7.01 0.98
CA PHE A 66 5.09 5.58 0.98
C PHE A 66 5.80 4.81 2.08
N LEU A 67 7.11 4.98 2.23
CA LEU A 67 7.88 4.27 3.25
C LEU A 67 7.42 4.66 4.66
N SER A 68 7.20 5.94 4.91
CA SER A 68 6.71 6.44 6.20
C SER A 68 5.35 5.85 6.57
N VAL A 69 4.42 5.76 5.60
CA VAL A 69 3.11 5.12 5.80
C VAL A 69 3.27 3.61 6.01
N LEU A 70 4.15 2.95 5.25
CA LEU A 70 4.38 1.52 5.37
C LEU A 70 4.97 1.15 6.74
N GLU A 71 5.98 1.88 7.22
CA GLU A 71 6.58 1.70 8.55
C GLU A 71 5.55 1.87 9.66
N LEU A 72 4.67 2.87 9.53
CA LEU A 72 3.57 3.07 10.46
C LEU A 72 2.63 1.86 10.49
N LEU A 73 2.28 1.33 9.32
CA LEU A 73 1.40 0.17 9.19
C LEU A 73 2.10 -1.14 9.59
N ALA A 74 3.41 -1.26 9.40
CA ALA A 74 4.17 -2.48 9.64
C ALA A 74 4.21 -2.88 11.12
N LYS A 75 4.06 -1.92 12.05
CA LYS A 75 4.02 -2.14 13.49
C LYS A 75 3.09 -3.30 13.90
N ASP A 76 3.52 -4.10 14.88
CA ASP A 76 2.81 -5.28 15.39
C ASP A 76 1.41 -4.97 15.97
N SER A 77 1.19 -3.73 16.38
CA SER A 77 -0.12 -3.25 16.84
C SER A 77 -1.17 -3.22 15.73
N VAL A 78 -0.76 -3.15 14.45
CA VAL A 78 -1.65 -3.07 13.30
C VAL A 78 -1.88 -4.46 12.71
N LYS A 79 -2.85 -5.19 13.28
CA LYS A 79 -3.14 -6.58 12.92
C LYS A 79 -4.20 -6.74 11.83
N ASN A 80 -5.02 -5.72 11.60
CA ASN A 80 -6.13 -5.78 10.65
C ASN A 80 -6.41 -4.41 10.00
N ARG A 81 -7.29 -4.42 8.99
CA ARG A 81 -7.67 -3.23 8.22
C ARG A 81 -8.30 -2.13 9.10
N LYS A 82 -9.03 -2.48 10.16
CA LYS A 82 -9.66 -1.51 11.08
C LYS A 82 -8.61 -0.75 11.88
N MET A 83 -7.62 -1.47 12.42
CA MET A 83 -6.48 -0.88 13.14
C MET A 83 -5.64 -0.01 12.20
N ALA A 84 -5.38 -0.48 10.97
CA ALA A 84 -4.65 0.31 9.98
C ALA A 84 -5.35 1.65 9.71
N ASN A 85 -6.66 1.63 9.47
CA ASN A 85 -7.44 2.85 9.26
C ASN A 85 -7.44 3.77 10.50
N ALA A 86 -7.50 3.22 11.71
CA ALA A 86 -7.48 4.00 12.94
C ALA A 86 -6.14 4.74 13.11
N VAL A 87 -5.02 4.03 12.93
CA VAL A 87 -3.67 4.60 13.04
C VAL A 87 -3.43 5.65 11.94
N LEU A 88 -3.90 5.40 10.72
CA LEU A 88 -3.82 6.37 9.63
C LEU A 88 -4.62 7.65 9.95
N LYS A 89 -5.83 7.50 10.48
CA LYS A 89 -6.68 8.64 10.89
C LYS A 89 -6.02 9.47 11.99
N GLU A 90 -5.43 8.83 13.00
CA GLU A 90 -4.70 9.50 14.08
C GLU A 90 -3.54 10.34 13.55
N LYS A 91 -2.87 9.88 12.49
CA LYS A 91 -1.79 10.60 11.82
C LYS A 91 -2.24 11.63 10.78
N GLY A 92 -3.55 11.88 10.67
CA GLY A 92 -4.09 12.87 9.74
C GLY A 92 -4.29 12.37 8.31
N PHE A 93 -4.09 11.07 8.04
CA PHE A 93 -4.34 10.46 6.73
C PHE A 93 -5.81 10.06 6.53
N ALA A 94 -6.74 10.81 7.13
CA ALA A 94 -8.16 10.51 7.04
C ALA A 94 -8.68 10.77 5.62
N ILE A 95 -9.01 9.70 4.90
CA ILE A 95 -9.74 9.79 3.64
C ILE A 95 -11.22 9.75 4.02
N GLU A 96 -11.85 10.92 4.10
CA GLU A 96 -13.30 10.99 4.23
C GLU A 96 -13.92 10.42 2.94
N LYS A 97 -14.63 9.30 3.06
CA LYS A 97 -15.55 8.90 2.00
C LYS A 97 -16.71 9.89 2.02
N LYS A 98 -16.74 10.81 1.05
CA LYS A 98 -17.98 11.47 0.67
C LYS A 98 -18.95 10.46 0.08
#